data_AF-A0A7S1NQS7-F1
#
_entry.id   AF-A0A7S1NQS7-F1
#
_cell.length_a   1.000
_cell.length_b   1.000
_cell.length_c   1.000
_cell.angle_alpha   90.00
_cell.angle_beta   90.00
_cell.angle_gamma   90.00
#
_symmetry.space_group_name_H-M   'P 1'
#
loop_
_entity.id
_entity.type
_entity.pdbx_description
1 polymer ?
#
loop_
_entity_poly.entity_id
_entity_poly.type
_entity_poly.pdbx_seq_one_letter_code
_entity_poly.pdbx_strand_id
1 'polypeptide(L)'
;FFGTPETGGILNVAHHLYMYPSVGARDEARKAAALDSKWQSYVQQIKCCQERTQSIIFAEAKSLLNGVGLPGASGFPTDQPSTGIYEFRQYQLKLGYDTVPKFLEHYASGLPSKLEADTRAQLATLLYSDIGPLNIVIEVWR
;
A
#
# COMPACT_ATOMS: atom_id res chain seq x y z
N PHE A 1 2.92 7.35 0.99
CA PHE A 1 4.11 6.71 1.59
C PHE A 1 5.21 6.62 0.54
N PHE A 2 6.47 6.85 0.93
CA PHE A 2 7.67 6.55 0.14
C PHE A 2 8.69 5.88 1.06
N GLY A 3 9.32 4.80 0.61
CA GLY A 3 10.33 4.10 1.40
C GLY A 3 11.11 3.07 0.60
N THR A 4 12.22 2.63 1.18
CA THR A 4 13.08 1.56 0.67
C THR A 4 13.14 0.44 1.72
N PRO A 5 13.15 -0.84 1.31
CA PRO A 5 13.27 -1.92 2.26
C PRO A 5 14.66 -1.92 2.88
N GLU A 6 14.71 -1.87 4.21
CA GLU A 6 15.93 -2.09 4.99
C GLU A 6 16.21 -3.60 5.16
N THR A 7 15.15 -4.42 5.13
CA THR A 7 15.23 -5.88 5.28
C THR A 7 14.13 -6.57 4.47
N GLY A 8 14.33 -7.86 4.20
CA GLY A 8 13.40 -8.73 3.47
C GLY A 8 13.38 -8.49 1.95
N GLY A 9 12.87 -9.47 1.22
CA GLY A 9 12.59 -9.35 -0.22
C GLY A 9 13.80 -8.97 -1.08
N ILE A 10 13.56 -8.09 -2.07
CA ILE A 10 14.57 -7.55 -2.98
C ILE A 10 14.97 -6.16 -2.45
N LEU A 11 16.24 -6.00 -2.11
CA LEU A 11 16.80 -4.69 -1.72
C LEU A 11 16.98 -3.78 -2.94
N ASN A 12 17.26 -2.49 -2.70
CA ASN A 12 17.39 -1.47 -3.75
C ASN A 12 16.12 -1.22 -4.57
N VAL A 13 14.95 -1.44 -3.97
CA VAL A 13 13.64 -1.12 -4.57
C VAL A 13 13.02 0.07 -3.83
N ALA A 14 12.60 1.09 -4.57
CA ALA A 14 11.83 2.20 -4.01
C ALA A 14 10.33 1.89 -4.11
N HIS A 15 9.64 1.91 -2.97
CA HIS A 15 8.19 1.76 -2.89
C HIS A 15 7.54 3.11 -2.66
N HIS A 16 6.45 3.37 -3.38
CA HIS A 16 5.66 4.57 -3.22
C HIS A 16 4.18 4.25 -3.39
N LEU A 17 3.38 4.69 -2.41
CA LEU A 17 1.94 4.46 -2.34
C LEU A 17 1.22 5.80 -2.31
N TYR A 18 0.29 5.96 -3.25
CA TYR A 18 -0.58 7.14 -3.38
C TYR A 18 -2.03 6.72 -3.24
N MET A 19 -2.81 7.54 -2.54
CA MET A 19 -4.25 7.38 -2.46
C MET A 19 -4.91 8.36 -3.42
N TYR A 20 -5.86 7.86 -4.22
CA TYR A 20 -6.71 8.65 -5.07
C TYR A 20 -8.18 8.32 -4.76
N PRO A 21 -9.11 9.29 -4.86
CA PRO A 21 -10.54 9.03 -4.62
C PRO A 21 -11.15 8.03 -5.61
N SER A 22 -10.61 7.96 -6.83
CA SER A 22 -11.05 7.04 -7.88
C SER A 22 -9.95 6.81 -8.93
N VAL A 23 -10.12 5.79 -9.78
CA VAL A 23 -9.24 5.56 -10.94
C VAL A 23 -9.30 6.74 -11.92
N GLY A 24 -10.46 7.36 -12.10
CA GLY A 24 -10.61 8.56 -12.94
C GLY A 24 -9.78 9.73 -12.43
N ALA A 25 -9.88 10.03 -11.13
CA ALA A 25 -9.10 11.10 -10.50
C ALA A 25 -7.58 10.82 -10.59
N ARG A 26 -7.18 9.55 -10.45
CA ARG A 26 -5.79 9.12 -10.69
C ARG A 26 -5.35 9.44 -12.12
N ASP A 27 -6.16 9.06 -13.11
CA ASP A 27 -5.80 9.22 -14.52
C ASP A 27 -5.73 10.69 -14.93
N GLU A 28 -6.64 11.53 -14.43
CA GLU A 28 -6.60 12.99 -14.61
C GLU A 28 -5.34 13.60 -14.00
N ALA A 29 -5.03 13.27 -12.75
CA ALA A 29 -3.83 13.75 -12.08
C ALA A 29 -2.54 13.33 -12.80
N ARG A 30 -2.48 12.09 -13.30
CA ARG A 30 -1.33 11.59 -14.07
C ARG A 30 -1.21 12.23 -15.44
N LYS A 31 -2.32 12.50 -16.13
CA LYS A 31 -2.34 13.25 -17.41
C LYS A 31 -1.83 14.67 -17.20
N ALA A 32 -2.28 15.35 -16.15
CA ALA A 32 -1.80 16.68 -15.81
C ALA A 32 -0.29 16.68 -15.49
N ALA A 33 0.18 15.74 -14.67
CA ALA A 33 1.60 15.61 -14.34
C ALA A 33 2.48 15.35 -15.58
N ALA A 34 1.98 14.60 -16.56
CA ALA A 34 2.72 14.33 -17.80
C ALA A 34 2.97 15.58 -18.65
N LEU A 35 2.21 16.66 -18.47
CA LEU A 35 2.39 17.94 -19.16
C LEU A 35 3.31 18.91 -18.39
N ASP A 36 3.64 18.61 -17.13
CA ASP A 36 4.51 19.45 -16.30
C ASP A 36 5.98 19.26 -16.69
N SER A 37 6.66 20.36 -17.06
CA SER A 37 8.04 20.34 -17.53
C SER A 37 9.05 19.96 -16.45
N LYS A 38 8.77 20.27 -15.18
CA LYS A 38 9.62 19.87 -14.05
C LYS A 38 9.50 18.36 -13.82
N TRP A 39 8.28 17.82 -13.90
CA TRP A 39 8.04 16.39 -13.81
C TRP A 39 8.74 15.61 -14.94
N GLN A 40 8.63 16.09 -16.18
CA GLN A 40 9.32 15.49 -17.33
C GLN A 40 10.84 15.45 -17.12
N SER A 41 11.44 16.56 -16.69
CA SER A 41 12.87 16.66 -16.40
C SER A 41 13.30 15.67 -15.30
N TYR A 42 12.55 15.61 -14.20
CA TYR A 42 12.79 14.66 -13.11
C TYR A 42 12.76 13.19 -13.59
N VAL A 43 11.73 12.80 -14.35
CA VAL A 43 11.60 11.43 -14.87
C VAL A 43 12.77 11.06 -15.78
N GLN A 44 13.28 12.00 -16.59
CA GLN A 44 14.46 11.77 -17.41
C GLN A 44 15.73 11.55 -16.57
N GLN A 45 15.91 12.33 -15.50
CA GLN A 45 17.07 12.23 -14.62
C GLN A 45 17.15 10.88 -13.89
N ILE A 46 16.01 10.36 -13.41
CA ILE A 46 16.02 9.09 -12.65
C ILE A 46 16.13 7.86 -13.55
N LYS A 47 15.87 7.99 -14.85
CA LYS A 47 15.80 6.86 -15.79
C LYS A 47 17.11 6.07 -15.87
N CYS A 48 18.27 6.73 -15.71
CA CYS A 48 19.57 6.05 -15.73
C CYS A 48 19.81 5.13 -14.53
N CYS A 49 19.07 5.34 -13.42
CA CYS A 49 19.18 4.55 -12.20
C CYS A 49 18.06 3.50 -12.08
N GLN A 50 17.15 3.42 -13.06
CA GLN A 50 16.01 2.50 -13.04
C GLN A 50 16.30 1.25 -13.85
N GLU A 51 16.39 0.10 -13.18
CA GLU A 51 16.42 -1.20 -13.86
C GLU A 51 15.01 -1.67 -14.25
N ARG A 52 14.05 -1.57 -13.33
CA ARG A 52 12.66 -1.98 -13.54
C ARG A 52 11.69 -1.08 -12.78
N THR A 53 10.54 -0.79 -13.39
CA THR A 53 9.42 -0.05 -12.77
C THR A 53 8.13 -0.85 -12.87
N GLN A 54 7.33 -0.85 -11.81
CA GLN A 54 6.01 -1.50 -11.76
C GLN A 54 4.99 -0.60 -11.04
N SER A 55 3.73 -0.66 -11.48
CA SER A 55 2.60 0.01 -10.82
C SER A 55 1.42 -0.95 -10.75
N ILE A 56 0.78 -1.02 -9.58
CA ILE A 56 -0.39 -1.87 -9.31
C ILE A 56 -1.45 -0.98 -8.64
N ILE A 57 -2.72 -1.20 -8.95
CA ILE A 57 -3.84 -0.52 -8.30
C ILE A 57 -4.44 -1.48 -7.28
N PHE A 58 -4.55 -1.00 -6.05
CA PHE A 58 -5.13 -1.74 -4.94
C PHE A 58 -6.45 -1.10 -4.50
N ALA A 59 -7.38 -1.95 -4.10
CA ALA A 59 -8.54 -1.56 -3.32
C ALA A 59 -8.21 -1.70 -1.82
N GLU A 60 -8.75 -0.81 -1.01
CA GLU A 60 -8.64 -0.90 0.45
C GLU A 60 -9.74 -1.80 1.00
N ALA A 61 -9.39 -2.66 1.97
CA ALA A 61 -10.32 -3.54 2.67
C ALA A 61 -11.21 -2.78 3.68
N LYS A 62 -11.91 -1.73 3.22
CA LYS A 62 -12.66 -0.78 4.05
C LYS A 62 -13.68 -1.45 4.96
N SER A 63 -14.44 -2.42 4.44
CA SER A 63 -15.44 -3.13 5.26
C SER A 63 -14.80 -3.85 6.45
N LEU A 64 -13.62 -4.44 6.25
CA LEU A 64 -12.87 -5.12 7.30
C LEU A 64 -12.34 -4.11 8.32
N LEU A 65 -11.67 -3.06 7.85
CA LEU A 65 -11.07 -2.04 8.71
C LEU A 65 -12.13 -1.34 9.56
N ASN A 66 -13.26 -0.95 8.96
CA ASN A 66 -14.38 -0.36 9.69
C ASN A 66 -14.97 -1.33 10.72
N GLY A 67 -15.04 -2.63 10.40
CA GLY A 67 -15.55 -3.67 11.29
C GLY A 67 -14.73 -3.82 12.59
N VAL A 68 -13.47 -3.41 12.59
CA VAL A 68 -12.59 -3.40 13.77
C VAL A 68 -12.27 -1.98 14.29
N GLY A 69 -12.99 -0.97 13.80
CA GLY A 69 -12.81 0.42 14.25
C GLY A 69 -11.52 1.10 13.78
N LEU A 70 -10.88 0.61 12.71
CA LEU A 70 -9.67 1.22 12.15
C LEU A 70 -10.02 2.24 11.05
N PRO A 71 -9.34 3.40 11.01
CA PRO A 71 -9.70 4.51 10.12
C PRO A 71 -9.27 4.32 8.65
N GLY A 72 -8.43 3.31 8.38
CA GLY A 72 -7.80 3.11 7.07
C GLY A 72 -6.82 4.22 6.68
N ALA A 73 -6.35 4.16 5.44
CA ALA A 73 -5.25 4.98 4.95
C ALA A 73 -5.54 6.49 5.03
N SER A 74 -6.79 6.91 4.79
CA SER A 74 -7.18 8.33 4.79
C SER A 74 -7.22 8.95 6.18
N GLY A 75 -7.53 8.17 7.21
CA GLY A 75 -7.63 8.65 8.58
C GLY A 75 -6.44 8.25 9.45
N PHE A 76 -5.39 7.69 8.86
CA PHE A 76 -4.21 7.32 9.61
C PHE A 76 -3.44 8.56 10.09
N PRO A 77 -3.10 8.68 11.39
CA PRO A 77 -2.52 9.90 11.94
C PRO A 77 -1.18 10.29 11.29
N THR A 78 -1.11 11.53 10.79
CA THR A 78 0.10 12.12 10.20
C THR A 78 0.99 12.83 11.22
N ASP A 79 0.47 13.13 12.40
CA ASP A 79 1.07 14.12 13.32
C ASP A 79 2.01 13.50 14.37
N GLN A 80 2.28 12.20 14.23
CA GLN A 80 3.13 11.43 15.13
C GLN A 80 4.63 11.62 14.79
N PRO A 81 5.55 11.52 15.79
CA PRO A 81 6.94 11.97 15.69
C PRO A 81 7.72 11.37 14.51
N SER A 82 8.74 12.13 14.08
CA SER A 82 9.53 11.92 12.84
C SER A 82 10.45 10.69 12.84
N THR A 83 10.43 9.86 13.88
CA THR A 83 11.42 8.78 14.11
C THR A 83 10.83 7.35 14.10
N GLY A 84 9.61 7.16 13.58
CA GLY A 84 8.99 5.83 13.45
C GLY A 84 9.46 5.04 12.22
N ILE A 85 9.43 3.71 12.31
CA ILE A 85 9.61 2.81 11.16
C ILE A 85 8.24 2.42 10.58
N TYR A 86 8.21 2.04 9.31
CA TYR A 86 7.02 1.42 8.71
C TYR A 86 7.34 -0.03 8.39
N GLU A 87 6.42 -0.92 8.68
CA GLU A 87 6.49 -2.30 8.21
C GLU A 87 5.54 -2.47 7.02
N PHE A 88 6.13 -2.72 5.86
CA PHE A 88 5.40 -3.02 4.62
C PHE A 88 5.43 -4.53 4.39
N ARG A 89 4.28 -5.19 4.50
CA ARG A 89 4.16 -6.64 4.26
C ARG A 89 3.39 -6.86 2.97
N GLN A 90 3.94 -7.65 2.07
CA GLN A 90 3.29 -8.03 0.81
C GLN A 90 3.19 -9.54 0.71
N TYR A 91 1.98 -10.03 0.43
CA TYR A 91 1.70 -11.44 0.24
C TYR A 91 1.25 -11.66 -1.20
N GLN A 92 1.96 -12.53 -1.91
CA GLN A 92 1.43 -13.15 -3.13
C GLN A 92 0.65 -14.40 -2.72
N LEU A 93 -0.67 -14.32 -2.81
CA LEU A 93 -1.54 -15.45 -2.51
C LEU A 93 -1.64 -16.38 -3.72
N LYS A 94 -2.08 -17.61 -3.46
CA LYS A 94 -2.36 -18.60 -4.50
C LYS A 94 -3.48 -18.11 -5.41
N LEU A 95 -3.48 -18.63 -6.65
CA LEU A 95 -4.59 -18.38 -7.56
C LEU A 95 -5.85 -19.10 -7.06
N GLY A 96 -6.97 -18.38 -7.05
CA GLY A 96 -8.27 -18.93 -6.71
C GLY A 96 -9.28 -17.81 -6.51
N TYR A 97 -10.50 -17.99 -7.02
CA TYR A 97 -11.56 -16.97 -6.94
C TYR A 97 -11.87 -16.55 -5.50
N ASP A 98 -11.77 -17.49 -4.55
CA ASP A 98 -12.08 -17.30 -3.14
C ASP A 98 -10.84 -17.05 -2.27
N THR A 99 -9.63 -17.02 -2.83
CA THR A 99 -8.40 -16.97 -2.02
C THR A 99 -8.22 -15.63 -1.32
N VAL A 100 -8.40 -14.51 -2.04
CA VAL A 100 -8.37 -13.18 -1.42
C VAL A 100 -9.53 -13.00 -0.42
N PRO A 101 -10.79 -13.32 -0.77
CA PRO A 101 -11.90 -13.26 0.20
C PRO A 101 -11.64 -14.05 1.49
N LYS A 102 -11.18 -15.30 1.38
CA LYS A 102 -10.85 -16.14 2.55
C LYS A 102 -9.69 -15.58 3.37
N PHE A 103 -8.66 -15.04 2.70
CA PHE A 103 -7.58 -14.35 3.40
C PHE A 103 -8.11 -13.19 4.23
N LEU A 104 -8.96 -12.34 3.64
CA LEU A 104 -9.55 -11.19 4.34
C LEU A 104 -10.44 -11.63 5.51
N GLU A 105 -11.22 -12.70 5.36
CA GLU A 105 -12.04 -13.27 6.43
C GLU A 105 -11.18 -13.76 7.61
N HIS A 106 -10.16 -14.58 7.33
CA HIS A 106 -9.24 -15.07 8.36
C HIS A 106 -8.46 -13.93 9.02
N TYR A 107 -8.03 -12.94 8.23
CA TYR A 107 -7.34 -11.77 8.73
C TYR A 107 -8.24 -10.95 9.65
N ALA A 108 -9.50 -10.70 9.26
CA ALA A 108 -10.48 -9.99 10.08
C ALA A 108 -10.70 -10.69 11.44
N SER A 109 -10.80 -12.02 11.42
CA SER A 109 -10.98 -12.80 12.65
C SER A 109 -9.76 -12.76 13.58
N GLY A 110 -8.54 -12.69 13.05
CA GLY A 110 -7.31 -12.68 13.85
C GLY A 110 -6.81 -11.30 14.26
N LEU A 111 -7.23 -10.26 13.55
CA LEU A 111 -6.73 -8.89 13.75
C LEU A 111 -6.98 -8.35 15.17
N PRO A 112 -8.16 -8.53 15.80
CA PRO A 112 -8.37 -8.05 17.17
C PRO A 112 -7.34 -8.60 18.16
N SER A 113 -7.11 -9.91 18.15
CA SER A 113 -6.13 -10.55 19.03
C SER A 113 -4.69 -10.07 18.75
N LYS A 114 -4.36 -9.76 17.48
CA LYS A 114 -3.06 -9.16 17.13
C LYS A 114 -2.92 -7.75 17.72
N LEU A 115 -3.94 -6.90 17.59
CA LEU A 115 -3.92 -5.54 18.12
C LEU A 115 -3.88 -5.50 19.64
N GLU A 116 -4.51 -6.47 20.31
CA GLU A 116 -4.41 -6.64 21.76
C GLU A 116 -3.01 -7.10 22.21
N ALA A 117 -2.39 -8.00 21.46
CA ALA A 117 -1.07 -8.54 21.77
C ALA A 117 0.07 -7.56 21.45
N ASP A 118 -0.08 -6.75 20.41
CA ASP A 118 0.89 -5.75 19.97
C ASP A 118 0.28 -4.35 20.02
N THR A 119 0.46 -3.69 21.16
CA THR A 119 -0.02 -2.33 21.40
C THR A 119 0.89 -1.24 20.82
N ARG A 120 2.03 -1.63 20.23
CA ARG A 120 3.01 -0.70 19.65
C ARG A 120 2.78 -0.50 18.16
N ALA A 121 2.52 -1.59 17.43
CA ALA A 121 2.27 -1.52 16.00
C ALA A 121 0.83 -1.05 15.71
N GLN A 122 0.70 -0.09 14.79
CA GLN A 122 -0.57 0.45 14.34
C GLN A 122 -0.78 0.11 12.87
N LEU A 123 -1.87 -0.61 12.57
CA LEU A 123 -2.23 -0.92 11.19
C LEU A 123 -2.74 0.35 10.49
N ALA A 124 -1.97 0.85 9.53
CA ALA A 124 -2.34 2.01 8.75
C ALA A 124 -3.38 1.69 7.68
N THR A 125 -3.18 0.59 6.95
CA THR A 125 -4.14 0.13 5.94
C THR A 125 -3.90 -1.33 5.56
N LEU A 126 -4.94 -1.96 5.03
CA LEU A 126 -4.94 -3.28 4.40
C LEU A 126 -5.48 -3.13 2.98
N LEU A 127 -4.68 -3.53 2.01
CA LEU A 127 -4.94 -3.35 0.58
C LEU A 127 -4.91 -4.70 -0.14
N TYR A 128 -5.73 -4.87 -1.18
CA TYR A 128 -5.68 -6.04 -2.05
C TYR A 128 -5.74 -5.63 -3.52
N SER A 129 -5.04 -6.36 -4.38
CA SER A 129 -4.96 -6.06 -5.81
C SER A 129 -6.31 -6.30 -6.47
N ASP A 130 -6.87 -5.26 -7.08
CA ASP A 130 -8.13 -5.32 -7.83
C ASP A 130 -7.87 -5.29 -9.35
N ILE A 131 -6.85 -4.54 -9.78
CA ILE A 131 -6.46 -4.39 -11.20
C ILE A 131 -4.95 -4.62 -11.36
N GLY A 132 -4.58 -5.51 -12.28
CA GLY A 132 -3.19 -5.86 -12.60
C GLY A 132 -2.84 -7.28 -12.15
N PRO A 133 -1.62 -7.54 -11.62
CA PRO A 133 -1.30 -8.84 -11.04
C PRO A 133 -2.22 -9.12 -9.85
N LEU A 134 -2.99 -10.20 -9.97
CA LEU A 134 -4.03 -10.56 -9.01
C LEU A 134 -3.46 -11.30 -7.80
N ASN A 135 -4.29 -11.39 -6.75
CA ASN A 135 -4.00 -12.13 -5.52
C ASN A 135 -2.84 -11.57 -4.70
N ILE A 136 -2.60 -10.26 -4.76
CA ILE A 136 -1.63 -9.58 -3.89
C ILE A 136 -2.39 -8.89 -2.76
N VAL A 137 -1.93 -9.09 -1.52
CA VAL A 137 -2.40 -8.36 -0.34
C VAL A 137 -1.23 -7.61 0.28
N ILE A 138 -1.48 -6.37 0.70
CA ILE A 138 -0.49 -5.51 1.36
C ILE A 138 -1.03 -5.07 2.72
N GLU A 139 -0.21 -5.21 3.75
CA GLU A 139 -0.38 -4.54 5.03
C GLU A 139 0.65 -3.41 5.15
N VAL A 140 0.23 -2.26 5.66
CA VAL A 140 1.14 -1.18 6.06
C VAL A 140 0.96 -0.93 7.55
N TRP A 141 2.01 -1.15 8.32
CA TRP A 141 2.07 -0.89 9.76
C TRP A 141 3.05 0.25 10.04
N ARG A 142 2.83 0.92 11.18
CA ARG A 142 3.73 1.91 11.76
C ARG A 142 3.94 1.61 13.24
#